data_AF-A0A1G7WL76-F1
#
_entry.id   AF-A0A1G7WL76-F1
#
_cell.length_a   1.000
_cell.length_b   1.000
_cell.length_c   1.000
_cell.angle_alpha   90.00
_cell.angle_beta   90.00
_cell.angle_gamma   90.00
#
_symmetry.space_group_name_H-M   'P 1'
#
loop_
_entity.id
_entity.type
_entity.pdbx_description
1 polymer ?
#
loop_
_entity_poly.entity_id
_entity_poly.type
_entity_poly.pdbx_seq_one_letter_code
_entity_poly.pdbx_strand_id
1 'polypeptide(L)'
;MFPLRRNRRLRTNAAIRSLVRENYITPNDFLVPLFVVEGKGVKDEIPSMPNYFRYSLDLLEGEVKELWNLGLKAVLLFVKVPDNLKDNKGTEALNPNGLMQRAIKTVKNACPDMIVMTDVALDPYSSVGHDGIVQNGMIINDESAEVLAKMALTHAQAGSDFVAPSDMNDGRTLQIRQLLEQEGYKNTGIMAYTAKYASSFYGPFRDALDSAPVDLVDVPKDKKTYQMDFGNRIEAVRETLIDIEEGADIVMVKPGLSYLDILRDIKNEVNVPVAVYQVSGEYAMIKAAAEKGWLNHDQVMLETTMAFKRAGADIIASYFAKDVVKLING
;
A
#
# COMPACT_ATOMS: atom_id res chain seq x y z
N MET A 1 8.72 33.59 29.42
CA MET A 1 8.22 32.79 30.56
C MET A 1 6.72 33.07 30.76
N PHE A 2 5.96 32.17 31.38
CA PHE A 2 4.62 32.52 31.86
C PHE A 2 4.75 33.65 32.90
N PRO A 3 3.88 34.69 32.89
CA PRO A 3 2.64 34.86 32.12
C PRO A 3 2.79 35.55 30.75
N LEU A 4 3.99 35.99 30.37
CA LEU A 4 4.23 36.70 29.09
C LEU A 4 4.04 35.79 27.87
N ARG A 5 4.43 34.51 27.97
CA ARG A 5 4.23 33.50 26.92
C ARG A 5 2.97 32.67 27.20
N ARG A 6 1.91 32.87 26.41
CA ARG A 6 0.64 32.12 26.51
C ARG A 6 0.33 31.42 25.19
N ASN A 7 0.66 30.13 25.09
CA ASN A 7 0.48 29.36 23.85
C ASN A 7 -1.01 29.22 23.45
N ARG A 8 -1.95 29.36 24.40
CA ARG A 8 -3.40 29.42 24.10
C ARG A 8 -3.80 30.60 23.20
N ARG A 9 -2.97 31.66 23.07
CA ARG A 9 -3.25 32.79 22.16
C ARG A 9 -3.39 32.34 20.69
N LEU A 10 -2.61 31.33 20.28
CA LEU A 10 -2.71 30.73 18.95
C LEU A 10 -3.86 29.71 18.81
N ARG A 11 -4.67 29.53 19.87
CA ARG A 11 -5.76 28.55 19.94
C ARG A 11 -7.10 29.19 20.34
N THR A 12 -7.21 30.51 20.26
CA THR A 12 -8.38 31.26 20.76
C THR A 12 -9.60 31.12 19.86
N ASN A 13 -9.41 31.02 18.54
CA ASN A 13 -10.50 30.90 17.57
C ASN A 13 -10.05 30.09 16.35
N ALA A 14 -10.98 29.84 15.42
CA ALA A 14 -10.70 29.09 14.20
C ALA A 14 -9.72 29.82 13.27
N ALA A 15 -9.86 31.15 13.11
CA ALA A 15 -9.02 31.93 12.20
C ALA A 15 -7.53 31.85 12.57
N ILE A 16 -7.17 32.09 13.83
CA ILE A 16 -5.75 31.99 14.25
C ILE A 16 -5.23 30.56 14.14
N ARG A 17 -6.06 29.54 14.48
CA ARG A 17 -5.67 28.13 14.34
C ARG A 17 -5.39 27.75 12.90
N SER A 18 -6.19 28.27 11.96
CA SER A 18 -5.98 28.04 10.53
C SER A 18 -4.73 28.74 10.00
N LEU A 19 -4.42 29.95 10.48
CA LEU A 19 -3.22 30.70 10.07
C LEU A 19 -1.91 30.05 10.52
N VAL A 20 -1.89 29.43 11.71
CA VAL A 20 -0.66 28.84 12.28
C VAL A 20 -0.58 27.33 12.13
N ARG A 21 -1.49 26.71 11.36
CA ARG A 21 -1.47 25.26 11.16
C ARG A 21 -0.27 24.87 10.31
N GLU A 22 0.45 23.84 10.75
CA GLU A 22 1.69 23.40 10.11
C GLU A 22 1.47 22.46 8.93
N ASN A 23 0.36 21.70 8.92
CA ASN A 23 0.09 20.65 7.94
C ASN A 23 -1.34 20.71 7.43
N TYR A 24 -1.54 20.35 6.16
CA TYR A 24 -2.83 20.28 5.49
C TYR A 24 -2.91 18.98 4.70
N ILE A 25 -4.14 18.47 4.55
CA ILE A 25 -4.45 17.34 3.68
C ILE A 25 -5.10 17.88 2.42
N THR A 26 -4.75 17.28 1.29
CA THR A 26 -5.23 17.56 -0.05
C THR A 26 -5.53 16.24 -0.77
N PRO A 27 -6.31 16.24 -1.87
CA PRO A 27 -6.50 15.04 -2.67
C PRO A 27 -5.20 14.43 -3.23
N ASN A 28 -4.14 15.24 -3.36
CA ASN A 28 -2.85 14.82 -3.92
C ASN A 28 -2.00 14.02 -2.92
N ASP A 29 -2.39 13.95 -1.65
CA ASP A 29 -1.66 13.19 -0.63
C ASP A 29 -1.98 11.70 -0.66
N PHE A 30 -2.93 11.25 -1.49
CA PHE A 30 -3.49 9.90 -1.39
C PHE A 30 -3.09 8.98 -2.55
N LEU A 31 -2.83 7.72 -2.17
CA LEU A 31 -2.78 6.56 -3.04
C LEU A 31 -3.97 5.65 -2.69
N VAL A 32 -4.84 5.34 -3.65
CA VAL A 32 -6.10 4.61 -3.36
C VAL A 32 -5.93 3.11 -3.62
N PRO A 33 -5.98 2.23 -2.60
CA PRO A 33 -5.96 0.79 -2.81
C PRO A 33 -7.21 0.31 -3.55
N LEU A 34 -7.09 -0.44 -4.65
CA LEU A 34 -8.22 -1.02 -5.36
C LEU A 34 -8.06 -2.54 -5.47
N PHE A 35 -9.12 -3.27 -5.11
CA PHE A 35 -9.16 -4.72 -5.20
C PHE A 35 -9.91 -5.15 -6.46
N VAL A 36 -9.28 -6.04 -7.23
CA VAL A 36 -9.82 -6.51 -8.51
C VAL A 36 -10.08 -8.01 -8.45
N VAL A 37 -11.20 -8.44 -9.02
CA VAL A 37 -11.63 -9.84 -9.08
C VAL A 37 -12.08 -10.19 -10.51
N GLU A 38 -12.09 -11.47 -10.85
CA GLU A 38 -12.65 -11.95 -12.12
C GLU A 38 -14.17 -11.77 -12.22
N GLY A 39 -14.67 -11.86 -13.45
CA GLY A 39 -16.10 -11.85 -13.76
C GLY A 39 -16.55 -10.56 -14.45
N LYS A 40 -17.87 -10.32 -14.43
CA LYS A 40 -18.52 -9.16 -15.04
C LYS A 40 -19.66 -8.69 -14.14
N GLY A 41 -19.76 -7.38 -13.91
CA GLY A 41 -20.77 -6.80 -13.02
C GLY A 41 -20.58 -7.17 -11.54
N VAL A 42 -19.38 -7.56 -11.13
CA VAL A 42 -19.09 -7.99 -9.75
C VAL A 42 -18.63 -6.80 -8.92
N LYS A 43 -19.41 -6.48 -7.89
CA LYS A 43 -19.04 -5.57 -6.79
C LYS A 43 -19.22 -6.32 -5.48
N ASP A 44 -18.14 -6.90 -4.98
CA ASP A 44 -18.14 -7.84 -3.86
C ASP A 44 -17.61 -7.17 -2.60
N GLU A 45 -18.43 -7.05 -1.56
CA GLU A 45 -18.03 -6.39 -0.32
C GLU A 45 -17.03 -7.24 0.45
N ILE A 46 -16.04 -6.59 1.07
CA ILE A 46 -15.07 -7.24 1.95
C ILE A 46 -15.63 -7.17 3.38
N PRO A 47 -16.09 -8.28 3.99
CA PRO A 47 -16.84 -8.21 5.25
C PRO A 47 -16.06 -7.59 6.42
N SER A 48 -14.75 -7.82 6.48
CA SER A 48 -13.87 -7.23 7.50
C SER A 48 -13.44 -5.79 7.19
N MET A 49 -13.90 -5.24 6.07
CA MET A 49 -13.69 -3.84 5.66
C MET A 49 -15.02 -3.23 5.17
N PRO A 50 -15.94 -2.88 6.10
CA PRO A 50 -17.29 -2.43 5.76
C PRO A 50 -17.30 -1.25 4.78
N ASN A 51 -18.10 -1.35 3.71
CA ASN A 51 -18.17 -0.40 2.59
C ASN A 51 -16.91 -0.34 1.71
N TYR A 52 -16.06 -1.37 1.72
CA TYR A 52 -14.96 -1.55 0.79
C TYR A 52 -15.18 -2.79 -0.07
N PHE A 53 -14.82 -2.73 -1.35
CA PHE A 53 -15.25 -3.72 -2.34
C PHE A 53 -14.11 -4.23 -3.21
N ARG A 54 -14.29 -5.44 -3.74
CA ARG A 54 -13.60 -5.97 -4.92
C ARG A 54 -14.44 -5.68 -6.15
N TYR A 55 -13.79 -5.31 -7.24
CA TYR A 55 -14.46 -4.94 -8.49
C TYR A 55 -14.04 -5.86 -9.64
N SER A 56 -14.99 -6.31 -10.45
CA SER A 56 -14.66 -6.80 -11.78
C SER A 56 -14.15 -5.67 -12.67
N LEU A 57 -13.39 -6.01 -13.72
CA LEU A 57 -12.75 -5.02 -14.59
C LEU A 57 -13.72 -3.99 -15.19
N ASP A 58 -14.95 -4.39 -15.52
CA ASP A 58 -15.97 -3.49 -16.05
C ASP A 58 -16.50 -2.48 -15.02
N LEU A 59 -16.53 -2.83 -13.73
CA LEU A 59 -16.90 -1.89 -12.67
C LEU A 59 -15.70 -1.07 -12.16
N LEU A 60 -14.48 -1.63 -12.25
CA LEU A 60 -13.24 -0.92 -11.95
C LEU A 60 -13.09 0.36 -12.79
N GLU A 61 -13.45 0.30 -14.07
CA GLU A 61 -13.45 1.47 -14.96
C GLU A 61 -14.27 2.64 -14.40
N GLY A 62 -15.47 2.34 -13.87
CA GLY A 62 -16.34 3.35 -13.26
C GLY A 62 -15.75 3.95 -11.99
N GLU A 63 -15.17 3.12 -11.13
CA GLU A 63 -14.53 3.57 -9.88
C GLU A 63 -13.34 4.49 -10.18
N VAL A 64 -12.46 4.13 -11.13
CA VAL A 64 -11.31 4.95 -11.54
C VAL A 64 -11.73 6.34 -12.00
N LYS A 65 -12.80 6.42 -12.82
CA LYS A 65 -13.34 7.70 -13.30
C LYS A 65 -13.89 8.55 -12.15
N GLU A 66 -14.57 7.93 -11.17
CA GLU A 66 -15.03 8.66 -9.98
C GLU A 66 -13.86 9.20 -9.16
N LEU A 67 -12.82 8.40 -8.91
CA LEU A 67 -11.64 8.82 -8.15
C LEU A 67 -10.93 10.00 -8.83
N TRP A 68 -10.75 9.94 -10.15
CA TRP A 68 -10.14 11.03 -10.91
C TRP A 68 -10.95 12.33 -10.81
N ASN A 69 -12.28 12.24 -10.92
CA ASN A 69 -13.19 13.39 -10.79
C ASN A 69 -13.15 14.03 -9.39
N LEU A 70 -12.85 13.24 -8.35
CA LEU A 70 -12.64 13.74 -6.99
C LEU A 70 -11.26 14.42 -6.82
N GLY A 71 -10.37 14.30 -7.80
CA GLY A 71 -9.02 14.88 -7.79
C GLY A 71 -7.94 13.90 -7.33
N LEU A 72 -8.26 12.64 -7.04
CA LEU A 72 -7.29 11.61 -6.67
C LEU A 72 -6.45 11.24 -7.90
N LYS A 73 -5.12 11.17 -7.72
CA LYS A 73 -4.16 11.06 -8.84
C LYS A 73 -3.52 9.69 -9.00
N ALA A 74 -3.61 8.83 -7.98
CA ALA A 74 -2.95 7.54 -7.99
C ALA A 74 -3.81 6.43 -7.39
N VAL A 75 -3.70 5.24 -7.97
CA VAL A 75 -4.30 3.99 -7.46
C VAL A 75 -3.22 2.95 -7.22
N LEU A 76 -3.44 2.10 -6.22
CA LEU A 76 -2.61 0.94 -5.91
C LEU A 76 -3.43 -0.33 -6.14
N LEU A 77 -3.08 -1.10 -7.16
CA LEU A 77 -3.85 -2.27 -7.58
C LEU A 77 -3.45 -3.53 -6.82
N PHE A 78 -4.46 -4.26 -6.36
CA PHE A 78 -4.36 -5.60 -5.79
C PHE A 78 -5.34 -6.53 -6.51
N VAL A 79 -4.96 -7.78 -6.72
CA VAL A 79 -5.79 -8.76 -7.41
C VAL A 79 -6.11 -9.96 -6.52
N LYS A 80 -7.36 -10.42 -6.57
CA LYS A 80 -7.76 -11.71 -6.01
C LYS A 80 -7.75 -12.76 -7.13
N VAL A 81 -6.68 -13.54 -7.21
CA VAL A 81 -6.50 -14.56 -8.24
C VAL A 81 -7.33 -15.82 -7.90
N PRO A 82 -7.99 -16.47 -8.87
CA PRO A 82 -8.66 -17.76 -8.67
C PRO A 82 -7.72 -18.84 -8.13
N ASP A 83 -8.17 -19.66 -7.18
CA ASP A 83 -7.33 -20.65 -6.50
C ASP A 83 -6.72 -21.69 -7.45
N ASN A 84 -7.40 -22.03 -8.54
CA ASN A 84 -6.92 -22.98 -9.53
C ASN A 84 -5.74 -22.47 -10.38
N LEU A 85 -5.39 -21.18 -10.25
CA LEU A 85 -4.22 -20.56 -10.90
C LEU A 85 -3.08 -20.33 -9.90
N LYS A 86 -3.29 -20.60 -8.60
CA LYS A 86 -2.29 -20.41 -7.57
C LYS A 86 -1.34 -21.61 -7.53
N ASP A 87 -0.04 -21.34 -7.45
CA ASP A 87 1.00 -22.35 -7.23
C ASP A 87 2.14 -21.75 -6.39
N ASN A 88 3.04 -22.59 -5.86
CA ASN A 88 4.14 -22.11 -5.02
C ASN A 88 5.17 -21.25 -5.79
N LYS A 89 5.18 -21.29 -7.12
CA LYS A 89 6.10 -20.51 -7.96
C LYS A 89 5.54 -19.15 -8.35
N GLY A 90 4.25 -18.90 -8.10
CA GLY A 90 3.54 -17.73 -8.56
C GLY A 90 3.46 -17.65 -10.08
N THR A 91 3.29 -18.77 -10.80
CA THR A 91 3.33 -18.78 -12.28
C THR A 91 2.37 -17.76 -12.92
N GLU A 92 1.17 -17.61 -12.35
CA GLU A 92 0.17 -16.66 -12.84
C GLU A 92 0.58 -15.19 -12.65
N ALA A 93 1.52 -14.88 -11.75
CA ALA A 93 2.05 -13.52 -11.58
C ALA A 93 2.77 -13.01 -12.83
N LEU A 94 3.32 -13.93 -13.64
CA LEU A 94 4.05 -13.63 -14.87
C LEU A 94 3.18 -13.66 -16.13
N ASN A 95 1.88 -13.96 -15.99
CA ASN A 95 0.98 -14.06 -17.13
C ASN A 95 0.70 -12.67 -17.74
N PRO A 96 1.11 -12.37 -18.99
CA PRO A 96 0.87 -11.05 -19.59
C PRO A 96 -0.61 -10.73 -19.83
N ASN A 97 -1.48 -11.74 -19.70
CA ASN A 97 -2.95 -11.63 -19.76
C ASN A 97 -3.62 -11.92 -18.41
N GLY A 98 -2.83 -12.00 -17.34
CA GLY A 98 -3.31 -12.17 -15.97
C GLY A 98 -4.21 -11.03 -15.51
N LEU A 99 -4.86 -11.23 -14.36
CA LEU A 99 -5.83 -10.25 -13.83
C LEU A 99 -5.18 -8.88 -13.55
N MET A 100 -3.95 -8.86 -13.05
CA MET A 100 -3.23 -7.61 -12.73
C MET A 100 -2.93 -6.82 -14.01
N GLN A 101 -2.38 -7.48 -15.03
CA GLN A 101 -2.02 -6.88 -16.31
C GLN A 101 -3.25 -6.36 -17.04
N ARG A 102 -4.38 -7.08 -16.99
CA ARG A 102 -5.66 -6.59 -17.50
C ARG A 102 -6.19 -5.41 -16.68
N ALA A 103 -6.09 -5.43 -15.35
CA ALA A 103 -6.50 -4.32 -14.49
C ALA A 103 -5.72 -3.04 -14.78
N ILE A 104 -4.39 -3.13 -14.93
CA ILE A 104 -3.53 -1.99 -15.32
C ILE A 104 -4.04 -1.38 -16.63
N LYS A 105 -4.25 -2.21 -17.66
CA LYS A 105 -4.78 -1.75 -18.96
C LYS A 105 -6.16 -1.12 -18.82
N THR A 106 -7.05 -1.70 -18.00
CA THR A 106 -8.38 -1.12 -17.71
C THR A 106 -8.26 0.28 -17.11
N VAL A 107 -7.39 0.49 -16.11
CA VAL A 107 -7.19 1.81 -15.50
C VAL A 107 -6.64 2.80 -16.53
N LYS A 108 -5.57 2.45 -17.25
CA LYS A 108 -4.95 3.34 -18.24
C LYS A 108 -5.87 3.67 -19.41
N ASN A 109 -6.75 2.74 -19.82
CA ASN A 109 -7.77 3.01 -20.83
C ASN A 109 -8.88 3.94 -20.31
N ALA A 110 -9.28 3.78 -19.04
CA ALA A 110 -10.32 4.58 -18.42
C ALA A 110 -9.87 6.02 -18.10
N CYS A 111 -8.62 6.17 -17.66
CA CYS A 111 -8.00 7.43 -17.29
C CYS A 111 -6.47 7.35 -17.53
N PRO A 112 -5.98 7.75 -18.72
CA PRO A 112 -4.57 7.63 -19.08
C PRO A 112 -3.61 8.35 -18.13
N ASP A 113 -4.05 9.47 -17.56
CA ASP A 113 -3.27 10.32 -16.66
C ASP A 113 -3.28 9.85 -15.19
N MET A 114 -4.09 8.82 -14.85
CA MET A 114 -4.05 8.22 -13.52
C MET A 114 -2.72 7.49 -13.34
N ILE A 115 -2.01 7.78 -12.25
CA ILE A 115 -0.82 7.03 -11.85
C ILE A 115 -1.25 5.65 -11.35
N VAL A 116 -0.75 4.61 -12.00
CA VAL A 116 -0.98 3.23 -11.63
C VAL A 116 0.24 2.69 -10.90
N MET A 117 0.06 2.39 -9.62
CA MET A 117 1.02 1.63 -8.82
C MET A 117 0.50 0.20 -8.67
N THR A 118 1.38 -0.79 -8.81
CA THR A 118 1.00 -2.21 -8.73
C THR A 118 1.76 -2.90 -7.61
N ASP A 119 1.05 -3.71 -6.83
CA ASP A 119 1.68 -4.58 -5.83
C ASP A 119 2.54 -5.66 -6.51
N VAL A 120 3.78 -5.83 -6.03
CA VAL A 120 4.70 -6.90 -6.47
C VAL A 120 5.02 -7.76 -5.26
N ALA A 121 4.28 -8.87 -5.13
CA ALA A 121 4.43 -9.91 -4.12
C ALA A 121 3.74 -11.20 -4.59
N LEU A 122 4.19 -12.37 -4.15
CA LEU A 122 3.60 -13.63 -4.59
C LEU A 122 2.38 -14.08 -3.77
N ASP A 123 2.02 -13.42 -2.66
CA ASP A 123 0.95 -13.91 -1.78
C ASP A 123 -0.43 -14.08 -2.45
N PRO A 124 -0.86 -13.26 -3.44
CA PRO A 124 -2.12 -13.49 -4.13
C PRO A 124 -2.06 -14.62 -5.15
N TYR A 125 -0.86 -15.04 -5.55
CA TYR A 125 -0.58 -16.06 -6.56
C TYR A 125 -0.08 -17.38 -5.95
N SER A 126 0.30 -17.34 -4.68
CA SER A 126 0.88 -18.46 -3.95
C SER A 126 -0.21 -19.40 -3.46
N SER A 127 -0.07 -20.69 -3.76
CA SER A 127 -0.95 -21.72 -3.17
C SER A 127 -0.72 -21.92 -1.66
N VAL A 128 0.29 -21.26 -1.09
CA VAL A 128 0.64 -21.34 0.33
C VAL A 128 0.58 -20.00 1.08
N GLY A 129 0.21 -18.90 0.39
CA GLY A 129 -0.06 -17.59 1.01
C GLY A 129 1.17 -16.78 1.47
N HIS A 130 2.38 -17.15 1.02
CA HIS A 130 3.62 -16.42 1.30
C HIS A 130 4.00 -15.46 0.17
N ASP A 131 4.73 -14.41 0.52
CA ASP A 131 5.14 -13.34 -0.40
C ASP A 131 6.25 -13.79 -1.38
N GLY A 132 6.84 -14.97 -1.13
CA GLY A 132 7.88 -15.61 -1.93
C GLY A 132 7.70 -17.14 -2.03
N ILE A 133 8.62 -17.79 -2.76
CA ILE A 133 8.65 -19.24 -2.99
C ILE A 133 9.02 -19.97 -1.70
N VAL A 134 8.23 -20.97 -1.32
CA VAL A 134 8.53 -21.82 -0.14
C VAL A 134 9.27 -23.09 -0.57
N GLN A 135 10.39 -23.39 0.08
CA GLN A 135 11.14 -24.63 -0.10
C GLN A 135 11.78 -25.06 1.24
N ASN A 136 11.61 -26.33 1.61
CA ASN A 136 12.18 -26.92 2.84
C ASN A 136 11.84 -26.12 4.11
N GLY A 137 10.59 -25.66 4.26
CA GLY A 137 10.18 -24.89 5.45
C GLY A 137 10.68 -23.45 5.49
N MET A 138 11.25 -22.93 4.41
CA MET A 138 11.80 -21.58 4.32
C MET A 138 11.24 -20.84 3.10
N ILE A 139 11.11 -19.53 3.21
CA ILE A 139 10.89 -18.65 2.05
C ILE A 139 12.26 -18.37 1.45
N ILE A 140 12.48 -18.74 0.19
CA ILE A 140 13.78 -18.62 -0.45
C ILE A 140 13.94 -17.24 -1.06
N ASN A 141 14.97 -16.51 -0.66
CA ASN A 141 15.15 -15.10 -1.01
C ASN A 141 15.41 -14.85 -2.51
N ASP A 142 16.53 -15.36 -3.02
CA ASP A 142 17.08 -14.95 -4.31
C ASP A 142 16.19 -15.40 -5.48
N GLU A 143 15.71 -16.65 -5.45
CA GLU A 143 14.78 -17.18 -6.44
C GLU A 143 13.42 -16.45 -6.41
N SER A 144 12.97 -15.99 -5.23
CA SER A 144 11.76 -15.16 -5.15
C SER A 144 11.99 -13.80 -5.77
N ALA A 145 13.11 -13.13 -5.45
CA ALA A 145 13.48 -11.84 -6.00
C ALA A 145 13.56 -11.88 -7.55
N GLU A 146 14.06 -12.97 -8.13
CA GLU A 146 14.12 -13.14 -9.58
C GLU A 146 12.71 -13.19 -10.22
N VAL A 147 11.77 -13.92 -9.59
CA VAL A 147 10.37 -13.98 -10.06
C VAL A 147 9.69 -12.62 -9.88
N LEU A 148 9.92 -11.93 -8.77
CA LEU A 148 9.37 -10.60 -8.50
C LEU A 148 9.86 -9.56 -9.52
N ALA A 149 11.12 -9.62 -9.92
CA ALA A 149 11.65 -8.78 -11.00
C ALA A 149 10.91 -9.02 -12.32
N LYS A 150 10.71 -10.29 -12.71
CA LYS A 150 9.94 -10.65 -13.91
C LYS A 150 8.49 -10.18 -13.81
N MET A 151 7.86 -10.33 -12.64
CA MET A 151 6.51 -9.84 -12.37
C MET A 151 6.41 -8.33 -12.57
N ALA A 152 7.32 -7.56 -11.96
CA ALA A 152 7.40 -6.11 -12.10
C ALA A 152 7.56 -5.69 -13.57
N LEU A 153 8.39 -6.39 -14.34
CA LEU A 153 8.53 -6.17 -15.78
C LEU A 153 7.21 -6.36 -16.53
N THR A 154 6.44 -7.42 -16.22
CA THR A 154 5.13 -7.63 -16.87
C THR A 154 4.13 -6.52 -16.52
N HIS A 155 4.20 -5.94 -15.33
CA HIS A 155 3.36 -4.81 -14.94
C HIS A 155 3.74 -3.55 -15.70
N ALA A 156 5.04 -3.27 -15.83
CA ALA A 156 5.56 -2.16 -16.63
C ALA A 156 5.14 -2.31 -18.11
N GLN A 157 5.26 -3.51 -18.68
CA GLN A 157 4.78 -3.87 -20.03
C GLN A 157 3.28 -3.63 -20.20
N ALA A 158 2.47 -3.83 -19.16
CA ALA A 158 1.04 -3.57 -19.18
C ALA A 158 0.68 -2.07 -19.05
N GLY A 159 1.64 -1.22 -18.67
CA GLY A 159 1.46 0.23 -18.55
C GLY A 159 1.46 0.78 -17.12
N SER A 160 1.96 0.02 -16.15
CA SER A 160 2.13 0.51 -14.76
C SER A 160 3.16 1.64 -14.73
N ASP A 161 2.83 2.74 -14.06
CA ASP A 161 3.74 3.88 -13.89
C ASP A 161 4.77 3.60 -12.78
N PHE A 162 4.33 2.93 -11.71
CA PHE A 162 5.20 2.44 -10.63
C PHE A 162 4.93 0.96 -10.33
N VAL A 163 5.97 0.27 -9.87
CA VAL A 163 5.85 -1.04 -9.20
C VAL A 163 6.17 -0.87 -7.72
N ALA A 164 5.45 -1.60 -6.86
CA ALA A 164 5.53 -1.44 -5.42
C ALA A 164 5.84 -2.80 -4.76
N PRO A 165 7.12 -3.23 -4.73
CA PRO A 165 7.52 -4.50 -4.15
C PRO A 165 7.21 -4.52 -2.66
N SER A 166 6.28 -5.39 -2.27
CA SER A 166 5.77 -5.48 -0.92
C SER A 166 6.24 -6.73 -0.18
N ASP A 167 7.07 -7.54 -0.82
CA ASP A 167 7.47 -8.88 -0.42
C ASP A 167 8.50 -8.99 0.71
N MET A 168 9.32 -7.96 0.92
CA MET A 168 10.43 -7.92 1.89
C MET A 168 11.55 -8.95 1.68
N ASN A 169 11.84 -9.34 0.44
CA ASN A 169 13.08 -10.08 0.12
C ASN A 169 14.28 -9.12 0.06
N ASP A 170 15.45 -9.58 0.49
CA ASP A 170 16.69 -8.82 0.40
C ASP A 170 17.09 -8.66 -1.07
N GLY A 171 17.49 -7.46 -1.48
CA GLY A 171 17.99 -7.17 -2.82
C GLY A 171 16.93 -7.14 -3.94
N ARG A 172 15.63 -7.31 -3.63
CA ARG A 172 14.58 -7.29 -4.67
C ARG A 172 14.52 -5.97 -5.42
N THR A 173 14.74 -4.85 -4.72
CA THR A 173 14.68 -3.50 -5.30
C THR A 173 15.74 -3.36 -6.39
N LEU A 174 16.97 -3.79 -6.10
CA LEU A 174 18.06 -3.80 -7.07
C LEU A 174 17.75 -4.67 -8.29
N GLN A 175 17.27 -5.89 -8.07
CA GLN A 175 16.95 -6.81 -9.17
C GLN A 175 15.83 -6.28 -10.07
N ILE A 176 14.76 -5.72 -9.47
CA ILE A 176 13.67 -5.07 -10.21
C ILE A 176 14.21 -3.89 -11.02
N ARG A 177 14.97 -2.98 -10.39
CA ARG A 177 15.55 -1.81 -11.06
C ARG A 177 16.43 -2.22 -12.23
N GLN A 178 17.35 -3.16 -12.03
CA GLN A 178 18.25 -3.62 -13.07
C GLN A 178 17.49 -4.23 -14.26
N LEU A 179 16.48 -5.07 -14.01
CA LEU A 179 15.71 -5.67 -15.09
C LEU A 179 14.89 -4.62 -15.86
N LEU A 180 14.25 -3.66 -15.17
CA LEU A 180 13.52 -2.56 -15.82
C LEU A 180 14.45 -1.71 -16.69
N GLU A 181 15.66 -1.38 -16.22
CA GLU A 181 16.67 -0.65 -17.00
C GLU A 181 17.12 -1.42 -18.24
N GLN A 182 17.41 -2.72 -18.09
CA GLN A 182 17.86 -3.60 -19.17
C GLN A 182 16.81 -3.73 -20.28
N GLU A 183 15.54 -3.84 -19.90
CA GLU A 183 14.40 -3.99 -20.82
C GLU A 183 13.85 -2.65 -21.33
N GLY A 184 14.46 -1.52 -20.95
CA GLY A 184 14.14 -0.18 -21.46
C GLY A 184 12.99 0.55 -20.75
N TYR A 185 12.49 0.03 -19.62
CA TYR A 185 11.45 0.63 -18.78
C TYR A 185 12.00 1.68 -17.79
N LYS A 186 12.83 2.59 -18.29
CA LYS A 186 13.62 3.55 -17.49
C LYS A 186 12.79 4.51 -16.65
N ASN A 187 11.57 4.80 -17.09
CA ASN A 187 10.67 5.75 -16.41
C ASN A 187 9.67 5.05 -15.47
N THR A 188 9.68 3.72 -15.40
CA THR A 188 8.87 3.00 -14.42
C THR A 188 9.52 3.15 -13.05
N GLY A 189 8.80 3.78 -12.13
CA GLY A 189 9.30 4.04 -10.78
C GLY A 189 9.14 2.84 -9.85
N ILE A 190 9.87 2.85 -8.74
CA ILE A 190 9.78 1.85 -7.68
C ILE A 190 9.36 2.53 -6.38
N MET A 191 8.22 2.11 -5.82
CA MET A 191 7.80 2.46 -4.47
C MET A 191 8.05 1.28 -3.53
N ALA A 192 9.22 1.21 -2.92
CA ALA A 192 9.62 0.09 -2.10
C ALA A 192 8.87 0.08 -0.75
N TYR A 193 8.27 -1.06 -0.40
CA TYR A 193 7.82 -1.30 0.98
C TYR A 193 9.03 -1.63 1.82
N THR A 194 9.73 -0.60 2.25
CA THR A 194 11.01 -0.80 2.89
C THR A 194 10.89 -1.17 4.35
N ALA A 195 10.01 -0.50 5.09
CA ALA A 195 9.76 -0.80 6.48
C ALA A 195 8.39 -1.47 6.65
N LYS A 196 8.27 -2.72 6.18
CA LYS A 196 7.07 -3.55 6.35
C LYS A 196 7.25 -4.52 7.52
N TYR A 197 6.48 -4.30 8.58
CA TYR A 197 6.56 -5.06 9.82
C TYR A 197 5.69 -6.32 9.83
N ALA A 198 6.09 -7.33 10.60
CA ALA A 198 5.31 -8.54 10.87
C ALA A 198 4.13 -8.23 11.82
N SER A 199 3.11 -7.57 11.26
CA SER A 199 2.04 -6.92 12.02
C SER A 199 0.74 -7.71 12.08
N SER A 200 0.06 -7.62 13.23
CA SER A 200 -1.29 -8.17 13.43
C SER A 200 -2.41 -7.30 12.83
N PHE A 201 -2.09 -6.12 12.30
CA PHE A 201 -3.07 -5.23 11.66
C PHE A 201 -3.49 -5.67 10.25
N TYR A 202 -2.94 -6.76 9.71
CA TYR A 202 -3.18 -7.19 8.32
C TYR A 202 -4.37 -8.14 8.13
N GLY A 203 -5.02 -8.59 9.21
CA GLY A 203 -6.13 -9.56 9.16
C GLY A 203 -7.17 -9.24 8.07
N PRO A 204 -7.80 -8.05 8.08
CA PRO A 204 -8.82 -7.73 7.08
C PRO A 204 -8.32 -7.66 5.63
N PHE A 205 -7.01 -7.44 5.41
CA PHE A 205 -6.44 -7.45 4.05
C PHE A 205 -6.27 -8.89 3.54
N ARG A 206 -5.87 -9.80 4.42
CA ARG A 206 -5.77 -11.23 4.08
C ARG A 206 -7.14 -11.78 3.69
N ASP A 207 -8.21 -11.37 4.37
CA ASP A 207 -9.58 -11.69 3.97
C ASP A 207 -9.92 -11.10 2.59
N ALA A 208 -9.44 -9.88 2.30
CA ALA A 208 -9.68 -9.21 1.02
C ALA A 208 -9.10 -9.99 -0.16
N LEU A 209 -7.98 -10.69 -0.02
CA LEU A 209 -7.32 -11.40 -1.12
C LEU A 209 -7.38 -12.93 -1.03
N ASP A 210 -7.83 -13.46 0.11
CA ASP A 210 -7.71 -14.89 0.42
C ASP A 210 -6.25 -15.38 0.33
N SER A 211 -5.37 -14.65 1.03
CA SER A 211 -3.90 -14.79 0.96
C SER A 211 -3.22 -15.07 2.30
N ALA A 212 -3.98 -15.56 3.29
CA ALA A 212 -3.39 -15.97 4.57
C ALA A 212 -2.45 -17.19 4.38
N PRO A 213 -1.28 -17.26 5.06
CA PRO A 213 -0.45 -18.45 5.05
C PRO A 213 -1.24 -19.70 5.46
N VAL A 214 -1.10 -20.78 4.68
CA VAL A 214 -1.81 -22.03 4.93
C VAL A 214 -1.13 -22.84 6.03
N ASP A 215 -1.92 -23.58 6.83
CA ASP A 215 -1.40 -24.46 7.87
C ASP A 215 -1.08 -25.85 7.29
N LEU A 216 0.09 -25.97 6.65
CA LEU A 216 0.61 -27.20 6.06
C LEU A 216 1.99 -27.57 6.62
N VAL A 217 2.36 -28.84 6.49
CA VAL A 217 3.73 -29.31 6.81
C VAL A 217 4.72 -28.63 5.88
N ASP A 218 5.86 -28.19 6.42
CA ASP A 218 6.93 -27.47 5.71
C ASP A 218 6.52 -26.12 5.09
N VAL A 219 5.43 -25.52 5.59
CA VAL A 219 5.03 -24.14 5.28
C VAL A 219 5.08 -23.29 6.56
N PRO A 220 5.82 -22.17 6.58
CA PRO A 220 5.85 -21.27 7.73
C PRO A 220 4.47 -20.69 8.06
N LYS A 221 4.14 -20.57 9.35
CA LYS A 221 2.81 -20.12 9.81
C LYS A 221 2.65 -18.59 9.85
N ASP A 222 3.77 -17.88 9.80
CA ASP A 222 3.82 -16.43 9.84
C ASP A 222 4.88 -15.89 8.89
N LYS A 223 4.94 -14.57 8.79
CA LYS A 223 5.81 -13.83 7.87
C LYS A 223 7.03 -13.25 8.57
N LYS A 224 7.38 -13.71 9.78
CA LYS A 224 8.41 -13.11 10.65
C LYS A 224 9.85 -13.36 10.22
N THR A 225 10.06 -14.25 9.25
CA THR A 225 11.41 -14.53 8.72
C THR A 225 11.85 -13.53 7.64
N TYR A 226 10.97 -12.61 7.23
CA TYR A 226 11.25 -11.58 6.23
C TYR A 226 10.60 -10.23 6.55
N GLN A 227 9.39 -10.21 7.12
CA GLN A 227 8.82 -8.96 7.65
C GLN A 227 9.46 -8.59 8.99
N MET A 228 9.70 -7.30 9.18
CA MET A 228 10.46 -6.78 10.32
C MET A 228 9.79 -7.04 11.68
N ASP A 229 10.60 -7.21 12.74
CA ASP A 229 10.10 -7.25 14.11
C ASP A 229 9.61 -5.86 14.53
N PHE A 230 8.37 -5.76 15.03
CA PHE A 230 7.78 -4.51 15.50
C PHE A 230 8.46 -3.93 16.76
N GLY A 231 9.36 -4.67 17.40
CA GLY A 231 10.26 -4.17 18.43
C GLY A 231 11.44 -3.34 17.89
N ASN A 232 11.69 -3.38 16.57
CA ASN A 232 12.86 -2.75 15.97
C ASN A 232 12.53 -1.39 15.35
N ARG A 233 13.43 -0.42 15.56
CA ARG A 233 13.30 0.95 15.04
C ARG A 233 14.49 1.36 14.16
N ILE A 234 15.70 1.07 14.61
CA ILE A 234 16.95 1.39 13.89
C ILE A 234 17.06 0.59 12.59
N GLU A 235 16.55 -0.64 12.59
CA GLU A 235 16.51 -1.52 11.41
C GLU A 235 15.75 -0.86 10.25
N ALA A 236 14.62 -0.20 10.52
CA ALA A 236 13.81 0.44 9.48
C ALA A 236 14.57 1.52 8.70
N VAL A 237 15.40 2.30 9.40
CA VAL A 237 16.26 3.30 8.75
C VAL A 237 17.31 2.62 7.87
N ARG A 238 17.90 1.52 8.35
CA ARG A 238 18.90 0.76 7.57
C ARG A 238 18.28 0.18 6.30
N GLU A 239 17.16 -0.51 6.41
CA GLU A 239 16.40 -1.04 5.27
C GLU A 239 16.11 0.09 4.26
N THR A 240 15.69 1.26 4.77
CA THR A 240 15.34 2.42 3.93
C THR A 240 16.52 2.92 3.13
N LEU A 241 17.68 3.03 3.76
CA LEU A 241 18.89 3.48 3.06
C LEU A 241 19.35 2.46 2.01
N ILE A 242 19.24 1.16 2.30
CA ILE A 242 19.57 0.11 1.32
C ILE A 242 18.66 0.19 0.10
N ASP A 243 17.33 0.26 0.26
CA ASP A 243 16.41 0.37 -0.87
C ASP A 243 16.66 1.62 -1.73
N ILE A 244 17.04 2.74 -1.10
CA ILE A 244 17.39 3.96 -1.82
C ILE A 244 18.68 3.75 -2.64
N GLU A 245 19.70 3.12 -2.06
CA GLU A 245 20.94 2.77 -2.75
C GLU A 245 20.69 1.79 -3.92
N GLU A 246 19.72 0.89 -3.78
CA GLU A 246 19.30 -0.07 -4.80
C GLU A 246 18.44 0.55 -5.92
N GLY A 247 17.93 1.77 -5.73
CA GLY A 247 17.22 2.54 -6.76
C GLY A 247 15.72 2.66 -6.57
N ALA A 248 15.22 2.60 -5.33
CA ALA A 248 13.85 3.00 -4.99
C ALA A 248 13.65 4.52 -5.16
N ASP A 249 12.56 4.90 -5.83
CA ASP A 249 12.18 6.30 -6.04
C ASP A 249 11.34 6.85 -4.87
N ILE A 250 10.59 5.97 -4.22
CA ILE A 250 9.74 6.25 -3.06
C ILE A 250 9.92 5.10 -2.06
N VAL A 251 10.01 5.41 -0.78
CA VAL A 251 10.09 4.40 0.30
C VAL A 251 8.83 4.42 1.15
N MET A 252 8.41 3.28 1.70
CA MET A 252 7.15 3.15 2.44
C MET A 252 7.32 2.52 3.82
N VAL A 253 6.57 3.06 4.80
CA VAL A 253 6.33 2.44 6.11
C VAL A 253 4.97 1.74 6.14
N LYS A 254 4.93 0.49 6.61
CA LYS A 254 3.70 -0.30 6.76
C LYS A 254 3.77 -1.21 8.00
N PRO A 255 2.79 -1.18 8.92
CA PRO A 255 1.60 -0.33 8.99
C PRO A 255 1.86 1.15 9.23
N GLY A 256 0.79 1.94 9.34
CA GLY A 256 0.86 3.38 9.50
C GLY A 256 0.75 3.82 10.95
N LEU A 257 -0.44 3.77 11.53
CA LEU A 257 -0.78 4.50 12.76
C LEU A 257 0.10 4.10 13.95
N SER A 258 0.43 2.82 14.06
CA SER A 258 1.28 2.26 15.12
C SER A 258 2.78 2.48 14.90
N TYR A 259 3.17 3.11 13.78
CA TYR A 259 4.56 3.29 13.34
C TYR A 259 4.85 4.74 12.89
N LEU A 260 4.10 5.72 13.42
CA LEU A 260 4.29 7.14 13.11
C LEU A 260 5.68 7.65 13.53
N ASP A 261 6.28 7.06 14.55
CA ASP A 261 7.65 7.32 14.97
C ASP A 261 8.66 6.84 13.93
N ILE A 262 8.45 5.65 13.36
CA ILE A 262 9.27 5.12 12.26
C ILE A 262 9.16 6.00 11.02
N LEU A 263 7.94 6.40 10.65
CA LEU A 263 7.69 7.34 9.55
C LEU A 263 8.44 8.66 9.76
N ARG A 264 8.40 9.21 10.98
CA ARG A 264 9.11 10.45 11.32
C ARG A 264 10.62 10.28 11.24
N ASP A 265 11.16 9.17 11.72
CA ASP A 265 12.59 8.88 11.65
C ASP A 265 13.07 8.79 10.22
N ILE A 266 12.40 7.97 9.40
CA ILE A 266 12.75 7.85 7.98
C ILE A 266 12.69 9.21 7.30
N LYS A 267 11.62 10.00 7.51
CA LYS A 267 11.52 11.34 6.91
C LYS A 267 12.59 12.33 7.39
N ASN A 268 13.24 12.10 8.53
CA ASN A 268 14.37 12.91 8.99
C ASN A 268 15.70 12.50 8.33
N GLU A 269 15.85 11.22 7.99
CA GLU A 269 17.12 10.65 7.51
C GLU A 269 17.24 10.66 5.97
N VAL A 270 16.12 10.73 5.24
CA VAL A 270 16.11 10.59 3.78
C VAL A 270 15.62 11.85 3.05
N ASN A 271 16.08 12.01 1.82
CA ASN A 271 15.69 13.11 0.93
C ASN A 271 14.75 12.66 -0.21
N VAL A 272 14.34 11.39 -0.22
CA VAL A 272 13.34 10.86 -1.16
C VAL A 272 11.93 11.00 -0.58
N PRO A 273 10.86 10.95 -1.41
CA PRO A 273 9.50 10.88 -0.92
C PRO A 273 9.26 9.65 -0.02
N VAL A 274 8.49 9.85 1.04
CA VAL A 274 8.15 8.81 2.03
C VAL A 274 6.65 8.58 2.02
N ALA A 275 6.24 7.36 1.70
CA ALA A 275 4.87 6.90 1.75
C ALA A 275 4.57 6.19 3.08
N VAL A 276 3.29 6.14 3.44
CA VAL A 276 2.81 5.33 4.56
C VAL A 276 1.52 4.62 4.19
N TYR A 277 1.32 3.41 4.70
CA TYR A 277 0.10 2.65 4.49
C TYR A 277 -0.77 2.65 5.74
N GLN A 278 -1.93 3.31 5.70
CA GLN A 278 -3.00 3.10 6.68
C GLN A 278 -3.69 1.75 6.39
N VAL A 279 -3.28 0.70 7.09
CA VAL A 279 -3.64 -0.66 6.67
C VAL A 279 -5.07 -1.03 7.05
N SER A 280 -5.51 -2.19 6.56
CA SER A 280 -6.90 -2.61 6.62
C SER A 280 -7.42 -2.80 8.04
N GLY A 281 -6.59 -3.26 8.98
CA GLY A 281 -6.92 -3.30 10.40
C GLY A 281 -7.16 -1.92 11.01
N GLU A 282 -6.37 -0.91 10.62
CA GLU A 282 -6.55 0.47 11.09
C GLU A 282 -7.88 1.05 10.56
N TYR A 283 -8.21 0.76 9.30
CA TYR A 283 -9.50 1.09 8.71
C TYR A 283 -10.67 0.43 9.45
N ALA A 284 -10.60 -0.90 9.62
CA ALA A 284 -11.65 -1.69 10.25
C ALA A 284 -11.87 -1.29 11.71
N MET A 285 -10.81 -0.94 12.45
CA MET A 285 -10.92 -0.46 13.82
C MET A 285 -11.73 0.83 13.93
N ILE A 286 -11.50 1.79 13.02
CA ILE A 286 -12.26 3.05 12.99
C ILE A 286 -13.72 2.79 12.62
N LYS A 287 -13.99 1.99 11.57
CA LYS A 287 -15.35 1.61 11.17
C LYS A 287 -16.11 0.95 12.33
N ALA A 288 -15.52 -0.07 12.95
CA ALA A 288 -16.16 -0.82 14.03
C ALA A 288 -16.44 0.02 15.29
N ALA A 289 -15.51 0.91 15.68
CA ALA A 289 -15.72 1.82 16.80
C ALA A 289 -16.82 2.87 16.51
N ALA A 290 -16.87 3.37 15.28
CA ALA A 290 -17.88 4.33 14.85
C ALA A 290 -19.29 3.71 14.74
N GLU A 291 -19.40 2.48 14.23
CA GLU A 291 -20.66 1.73 14.17
C GLU A 291 -21.29 1.53 15.56
N LYS A 292 -20.46 1.42 16.59
CA LYS A 292 -20.90 1.32 18.00
C LYS A 292 -21.17 2.68 18.65
N GLY A 293 -20.97 3.78 17.93
CA GLY A 293 -21.11 5.14 18.43
C GLY A 293 -20.04 5.56 19.43
N TRP A 294 -18.91 4.83 19.52
CA TRP A 294 -17.82 5.15 20.46
C TRP A 294 -16.95 6.30 19.94
N LEU A 295 -16.83 6.42 18.62
CA LEU A 295 -16.10 7.49 17.95
C LEU A 295 -16.97 8.12 16.87
N ASN A 296 -16.79 9.43 16.64
CA ASN A 296 -17.31 10.06 15.45
C ASN A 296 -16.43 9.67 14.26
N HIS A 297 -16.99 8.94 13.29
CA HIS A 297 -16.27 8.40 12.13
C HIS A 297 -15.43 9.46 11.41
N ASP A 298 -16.06 10.54 10.95
CA ASP A 298 -15.43 11.52 10.08
C ASP A 298 -14.31 12.28 10.81
N GLN A 299 -14.53 12.63 12.08
CA GLN A 299 -13.55 13.33 12.89
C GLN A 299 -12.29 12.47 13.13
N VAL A 300 -12.45 11.21 13.55
CA VAL A 300 -11.29 10.36 13.84
C VAL A 300 -10.56 9.94 12.57
N MET A 301 -11.27 9.75 11.46
CA MET A 301 -10.69 9.49 10.14
C MET A 301 -9.79 10.65 9.69
N LEU A 302 -10.29 11.90 9.77
CA LEU A 302 -9.51 13.09 9.43
C LEU A 302 -8.33 13.30 10.39
N GLU A 303 -8.52 13.07 11.69
CA GLU A 303 -7.45 13.19 12.68
C GLU A 303 -6.33 12.17 12.45
N THR A 304 -6.69 10.92 12.15
CA THR A 304 -5.74 9.85 11.82
C THR A 304 -4.96 10.17 10.56
N THR A 305 -5.64 10.63 9.51
CA THR A 305 -5.00 11.04 8.25
C THR A 305 -4.02 12.20 8.47
N MET A 306 -4.43 13.21 9.25
CA MET A 306 -3.57 14.33 9.62
C MET A 306 -2.33 13.88 10.41
N ALA A 307 -2.43 12.81 11.20
CA ALA A 307 -1.30 12.26 11.94
C ALA A 307 -0.20 11.74 10.99
N PHE A 308 -0.57 11.07 9.89
CA PHE A 308 0.38 10.64 8.86
C PHE A 308 1.10 11.83 8.21
N LYS A 309 0.34 12.84 7.79
CA LYS A 309 0.92 14.04 7.17
C LYS A 309 1.86 14.77 8.13
N ARG A 310 1.43 14.95 9.38
CA ARG A 310 2.25 15.56 10.43
C ARG A 310 3.51 14.76 10.74
N ALA A 311 3.45 13.43 10.71
CA ALA A 311 4.62 12.58 10.90
C ALA A 311 5.61 12.70 9.73
N GLY A 312 5.13 13.04 8.53
CA GLY A 312 5.98 13.41 7.41
C GLY A 312 5.72 12.64 6.13
N ALA A 313 4.59 11.93 6.03
CA ALA A 313 4.22 11.25 4.79
C ALA A 313 3.99 12.26 3.66
N ASP A 314 4.63 11.99 2.52
CA ASP A 314 4.33 12.65 1.25
C ASP A 314 3.15 11.98 0.56
N ILE A 315 2.98 10.66 0.75
CA ILE A 315 1.93 9.83 0.15
C ILE A 315 1.29 8.94 1.23
N ILE A 316 -0.03 8.86 1.25
CA ILE A 316 -0.81 8.06 2.20
C ILE A 316 -1.63 7.04 1.40
N ALA A 317 -1.23 5.78 1.45
CA ALA A 317 -2.06 4.68 0.98
C ALA A 317 -3.19 4.44 1.99
N SER A 318 -4.43 4.73 1.60
CA SER A 318 -5.57 4.68 2.53
C SER A 318 -6.87 4.28 1.86
N TYR A 319 -7.59 3.37 2.52
CA TYR A 319 -8.95 2.97 2.17
C TYR A 319 -9.99 4.07 2.48
N PHE A 320 -9.62 5.09 3.26
CA PHE A 320 -10.46 6.26 3.53
C PHE A 320 -10.24 7.41 2.54
N ALA A 321 -9.33 7.28 1.57
CA ALA A 321 -8.96 8.38 0.66
C ALA A 321 -10.18 9.06 0.01
N LYS A 322 -11.13 8.27 -0.49
CA LYS A 322 -12.37 8.76 -1.11
C LYS A 322 -13.26 9.52 -0.11
N ASP A 323 -13.40 8.99 1.10
CA ASP A 323 -14.21 9.59 2.17
C ASP A 323 -13.59 10.90 2.66
N VAL A 324 -12.27 10.92 2.88
CA VAL A 324 -11.53 12.14 3.28
C VAL A 324 -11.67 13.23 2.22
N VAL A 325 -11.45 12.89 0.94
CA VAL A 325 -11.53 13.87 -0.15
C VAL A 325 -12.93 14.48 -0.26
N LYS A 326 -13.99 13.67 -0.10
CA LYS A 326 -15.38 14.17 -0.09
C LYS A 326 -15.63 15.16 1.05
N LEU A 327 -15.04 14.93 2.23
CA LEU A 327 -15.20 15.82 3.39
C LEU A 327 -14.42 17.13 3.30
N ILE A 328 -13.22 17.12 2.70
CA ILE A 328 -12.39 18.34 2.62
C ILE A 328 -12.76 19.24 1.43
N ASN A 329 -13.45 18.68 0.42
CA ASN A 329 -13.95 19.44 -0.74
C ASN A 329 -15.39 19.94 -0.56
N GLY A 330 -16.13 19.43 0.43
CA GLY A 330 -17.49 19.86 0.79
C GLY A 330 -17.49 21.00 1.81
#